data_AF-A0A4P5SVI3-F1
#
_entry.id   AF-A0A4P5SVI3-F1
#
_cell.length_a   1.000
_cell.length_b   1.000
_cell.length_c   1.000
_cell.angle_alpha   90.00
_cell.angle_beta   90.00
_cell.angle_gamma   90.00
#
_symmetry.space_group_name_H-M   'P 1'
#
loop_
_entity.id
_entity.type
_entity.pdbx_description
1 polymer ?
#
loop_
_entity_poly.entity_id
_entity_poly.type
_entity_poly.pdbx_seq_one_letter_code
_entity_poly.pdbx_strand_id
1 'polypeptide(L)'
;MIFKIDGNVFGQADTDGTGRASIACRVDGALDIGTHTITVDYAGDGKHNASTGANTLTIKQASTKVKAIDASGVVGGKVVLTAKLVRTTDAASLKDGVLHFQIGGTDIGRATTNTSGIATLNYTIPAAATKGNHPITAIFNGDAFYLSSRDSSANLTVK
;
A
#
# COMPACT_ATOMS: atom_id res chain seq x y z
N MET A 1 -25.84 1.54 21.86
CA MET A 1 -25.66 2.31 20.60
C MET A 1 -25.28 1.36 19.48
N ILE A 2 -26.04 1.32 18.39
CA ILE A 2 -25.73 0.52 17.20
C ILE A 2 -24.99 1.40 16.19
N PHE A 3 -23.78 1.00 15.83
CA PHE A 3 -22.94 1.69 14.85
C PHE A 3 -23.10 1.04 13.49
N LYS A 4 -23.28 1.86 12.46
CA LYS A 4 -23.41 1.44 11.07
C LYS A 4 -22.42 2.18 10.19
N ILE A 5 -21.93 1.50 9.16
CA ILE A 5 -21.15 2.08 8.06
C ILE A 5 -21.90 1.77 6.77
N ASP A 6 -22.23 2.81 6.01
CA ASP A 6 -23.06 2.75 4.79
C ASP A 6 -24.38 1.99 5.01
N GLY A 7 -24.98 2.20 6.17
CA GLY A 7 -26.23 1.56 6.58
C GLY A 7 -26.08 0.12 7.10
N ASN A 8 -24.92 -0.51 6.95
CA ASN A 8 -24.65 -1.85 7.46
C ASN A 8 -24.17 -1.80 8.90
N VAL A 9 -24.71 -2.67 9.78
CA VAL A 9 -24.29 -2.73 11.19
C VAL A 9 -22.83 -3.18 11.26
N PHE A 10 -21.99 -2.28 11.79
CA PHE A 10 -20.59 -2.52 12.04
C PHE A 10 -20.37 -3.09 13.45
N GLY A 11 -21.18 -2.65 14.42
CA GLY A 11 -21.14 -3.20 15.76
C GLY A 11 -22.02 -2.42 16.74
N GLN A 12 -21.93 -2.79 18.01
CA GLN A 12 -22.69 -2.16 19.09
C GLN A 12 -21.77 -1.87 20.26
N ALA A 13 -21.99 -0.74 20.93
CA ALA A 13 -21.37 -0.42 22.20
C ALA A 13 -22.38 0.22 23.15
N ASP A 14 -22.22 -0.04 24.44
CA ASP A 14 -22.98 0.63 25.48
C ASP A 14 -22.36 1.99 25.80
N THR A 15 -23.18 2.89 26.34
CA THR A 15 -22.70 4.18 26.83
C THR A 15 -22.03 4.01 28.19
N ASP A 16 -20.90 4.67 28.39
CA ASP A 16 -20.25 4.78 29.70
C ASP A 16 -21.01 5.71 30.66
N GLY A 17 -20.50 5.89 31.88
CA GLY A 17 -21.08 6.78 32.89
C GLY A 17 -21.11 8.27 32.51
N THR A 18 -20.49 8.65 31.38
CA THR A 18 -20.53 10.00 30.81
C THR A 18 -21.45 10.10 29.59
N GLY A 19 -22.12 9.00 29.22
CA GLY A 19 -23.01 8.94 28.06
C GLY A 19 -22.29 8.68 26.72
N ARG A 20 -21.01 8.30 26.73
CA ARG A 20 -20.23 8.05 25.51
C ARG A 20 -20.20 6.57 25.17
N ALA A 21 -20.50 6.22 23.92
CA ALA A 21 -20.26 4.90 23.38
C ALA A 21 -19.13 4.99 22.33
N SER A 22 -18.22 4.02 22.32
CA SER A 22 -17.12 3.99 21.35
C SER A 22 -16.88 2.58 20.84
N ILE A 23 -16.51 2.46 19.56
CA ILE A 23 -16.11 1.21 18.93
C ILE A 23 -14.90 1.46 18.05
N ALA A 24 -13.93 0.54 18.08
CA ALA A 24 -12.77 0.63 17.22
C ALA A 24 -13.11 0.11 15.82
N CYS A 25 -12.97 0.97 14.80
CA CYS A 25 -13.09 0.59 13.39
C CYS A 25 -11.71 0.30 12.81
N ARG A 26 -11.48 -0.92 12.32
CA ARG A 26 -10.29 -1.24 11.53
C ARG A 26 -10.61 -1.03 10.05
N VAL A 27 -9.73 -0.31 9.36
CA VAL A 27 -9.79 -0.14 7.90
C VAL A 27 -8.76 -1.09 7.29
N ASP A 28 -9.16 -2.33 7.07
CA ASP A 28 -8.31 -3.45 6.62
C ASP A 28 -8.65 -3.95 5.22
N GLY A 29 -9.26 -3.09 4.39
CA GLY A 29 -9.62 -3.39 3.00
C GLY A 29 -11.07 -3.86 2.82
N ALA A 30 -11.83 -4.04 3.90
CA ALA A 30 -13.29 -4.25 3.82
C ALA A 30 -14.07 -2.96 3.50
N LEU A 31 -13.44 -1.80 3.69
CA LEU A 31 -13.95 -0.49 3.29
C LEU A 31 -13.08 0.04 2.16
N ASP A 32 -13.72 0.38 1.05
CA ASP A 32 -13.05 0.93 -0.12
C ASP A 32 -12.54 2.36 0.12
N ILE A 33 -11.77 2.87 -0.85
CA ILE A 33 -11.41 4.30 -0.86
C ILE A 33 -12.65 5.11 -1.17
N GLY A 34 -12.91 6.14 -0.38
CA GLY A 34 -14.06 7.02 -0.58
C GLY A 34 -14.60 7.59 0.72
N THR A 35 -15.79 8.16 0.61
CA THR A 35 -16.53 8.69 1.76
C THR A 35 -17.59 7.68 2.15
N HIS A 36 -17.51 7.20 3.39
CA HIS A 36 -18.49 6.31 4.00
C HIS A 36 -19.36 7.09 4.98
N THR A 37 -20.64 6.75 5.05
CA THR A 37 -21.54 7.33 6.05
C THR A 37 -21.49 6.50 7.32
N ILE A 38 -21.12 7.12 8.43
CA ILE A 38 -21.25 6.52 9.76
C ILE A 38 -22.58 6.96 10.35
N THR A 39 -23.38 6.00 10.80
CA THR A 39 -24.62 6.28 11.54
C THR A 39 -24.54 5.59 12.90
N VAL A 40 -25.07 6.24 13.93
CA VAL A 40 -25.18 5.68 15.27
C VAL A 40 -26.62 5.80 15.73
N ASP A 41 -27.24 4.67 16.03
CA ASP A 41 -28.62 4.59 16.46
C ASP A 41 -28.71 4.23 17.94
N TYR A 42 -29.48 5.02 18.67
CA TYR A 42 -29.98 4.71 20.01
C TYR A 42 -31.46 4.38 19.92
N ALA A 43 -31.85 3.16 20.33
CA ALA A 43 -33.24 2.71 20.24
C ALA A 43 -34.19 3.37 21.26
N GLY A 44 -33.66 4.19 22.17
CA GLY A 44 -34.40 4.66 23.33
C GLY A 44 -34.45 3.62 24.45
N ASP A 45 -34.93 4.05 25.61
CA ASP A 45 -35.27 3.18 26.72
C ASP A 45 -36.55 3.69 27.41
N GLY A 46 -36.92 3.12 28.56
CA GLY A 46 -38.13 3.53 29.30
C GLY A 46 -38.08 4.96 29.86
N LYS A 47 -36.95 5.67 29.77
CA LYS A 47 -36.70 7.01 30.31
C LYS A 47 -36.20 8.01 29.27
N HIS A 48 -35.68 7.54 28.15
CA HIS A 48 -35.04 8.35 27.11
C HIS A 48 -35.58 7.99 25.73
N ASN A 49 -35.83 9.00 24.90
CA ASN A 49 -36.29 8.80 23.53
C ASN A 49 -35.18 8.21 22.64
N ALA A 50 -35.60 7.50 21.59
CA ALA A 50 -34.70 7.08 20.52
C ALA A 50 -34.06 8.29 19.82
N SER A 51 -32.83 8.11 19.34
CA SER A 51 -32.10 9.14 18.61
C SER A 51 -31.11 8.53 17.61
N THR A 52 -30.74 9.31 16.60
CA THR A 52 -29.75 8.92 15.60
C THR A 52 -28.79 10.08 15.35
N GLY A 53 -27.53 9.74 15.06
CA GLY A 53 -26.51 10.70 14.65
C GLY A 53 -25.77 10.16 13.43
N ALA A 54 -25.36 11.06 12.54
CA ALA A 54 -24.62 10.70 11.34
C ALA A 54 -23.38 11.57 11.18
N ASN A 55 -22.32 10.99 10.63
CA ASN A 55 -21.11 11.68 10.20
C ASN A 55 -20.48 10.93 9.03
N THR A 56 -19.38 11.43 8.48
CA THR A 56 -18.66 10.78 7.40
C THR A 56 -17.27 10.32 7.81
N LEU A 57 -16.82 9.22 7.21
CA LEU A 57 -15.46 8.71 7.25
C LEU A 57 -14.89 8.76 5.84
N THR A 58 -13.85 9.57 5.63
CA THR A 58 -13.12 9.57 4.35
C THR A 58 -11.90 8.68 4.45
N ILE A 59 -11.89 7.61 3.65
CA ILE A 59 -10.76 6.72 3.47
C ILE A 59 -10.01 7.16 2.21
N LYS A 60 -8.69 7.32 2.34
CA LYS A 60 -7.79 7.72 1.25
C LYS A 60 -6.76 6.62 0.99
N GLN A 61 -6.25 6.59 -0.23
CA GLN A 61 -5.13 5.71 -0.56
C GLN A 61 -3.92 6.00 0.32
N ALA A 62 -3.22 4.94 0.70
CA ALA A 62 -2.01 5.05 1.49
C ALA A 62 -0.79 5.33 0.59
N SER A 63 0.07 6.25 1.01
CA SER A 63 1.33 6.52 0.32
C SER A 63 2.30 5.34 0.44
N THR A 64 3.08 5.11 -0.62
CA THR A 64 4.07 4.03 -0.69
C THR A 64 5.47 4.56 -0.96
N LYS A 65 6.47 3.71 -0.69
CA LYS A 65 7.87 3.94 -1.02
C LYS A 65 8.46 2.68 -1.62
N VAL A 66 8.97 2.82 -2.84
CA VAL A 66 9.87 1.84 -3.46
C VAL A 66 11.31 2.16 -3.06
N LYS A 67 12.13 1.13 -2.88
CA LYS A 67 13.59 1.23 -2.72
C LYS A 67 14.25 0.20 -3.62
N ALA A 68 14.89 0.64 -4.70
CA ALA A 68 15.72 -0.21 -5.54
C ALA A 68 17.07 -0.48 -4.84
N ILE A 69 17.71 -1.59 -5.18
CA ILE A 69 19.00 -2.02 -4.60
C ILE A 69 20.04 -2.09 -5.70
N ASP A 70 21.24 -1.58 -5.41
CA ASP A 70 22.38 -1.66 -6.33
C ASP A 70 22.69 -3.11 -6.71
N ALA A 71 23.11 -3.30 -7.95
CA ALA A 71 23.50 -4.59 -8.49
C ALA A 71 24.80 -4.45 -9.29
N SER A 72 25.52 -5.57 -9.47
CA SER A 72 26.69 -5.59 -10.34
C SER A 72 26.78 -6.89 -11.11
N GLY A 73 27.32 -6.82 -12.32
CA GLY A 73 27.49 -7.97 -13.19
C GLY A 73 28.47 -7.70 -14.31
N VAL A 74 28.70 -8.72 -15.13
CA VAL A 74 29.54 -8.63 -16.33
C VAL A 74 28.67 -8.66 -17.57
N VAL A 75 29.18 -8.11 -18.67
CA VAL A 75 28.54 -8.19 -19.99
C VAL A 75 28.19 -9.66 -20.34
N GLY A 76 26.96 -9.90 -20.81
CA GLY A 76 26.44 -11.24 -21.10
C GLY A 76 26.04 -12.08 -19.88
N GLY A 77 26.35 -11.61 -18.67
CA GLY A 77 26.04 -12.30 -17.42
C GLY A 77 24.60 -12.13 -16.96
N LYS A 78 24.16 -13.00 -16.04
CA LYS A 78 22.87 -12.88 -15.34
C LYS A 78 23.06 -12.16 -14.01
N VAL A 79 22.12 -11.29 -13.67
CA VAL A 79 22.05 -10.58 -12.39
C VAL A 79 20.62 -10.61 -11.86
N VAL A 80 20.47 -10.56 -10.53
CA VAL A 80 19.17 -10.44 -9.88
C VAL A 80 18.98 -8.99 -9.45
N LEU A 81 17.98 -8.32 -10.01
CA LEU A 81 17.57 -6.99 -9.58
C LEU A 81 16.60 -7.12 -8.42
N THR A 82 16.74 -6.27 -7.41
CA THR A 82 15.93 -6.31 -6.20
C THR A 82 15.36 -4.93 -5.90
N ALA A 83 14.10 -4.88 -5.49
CA ALA A 83 13.49 -3.68 -4.91
C ALA A 83 12.54 -4.05 -3.77
N LYS A 84 12.38 -3.12 -2.82
CA LYS A 84 11.47 -3.24 -1.68
C LYS A 84 10.33 -2.22 -1.78
N LEU A 85 9.09 -2.65 -1.57
CA LEU A 85 7.89 -1.82 -1.49
C LEU A 85 7.36 -1.81 -0.06
N VAL A 86 7.15 -0.61 0.48
CA VAL A 86 6.56 -0.41 1.81
C VAL A 86 5.52 0.70 1.79
N ARG A 87 4.57 0.63 2.73
CA ARG A 87 3.71 1.75 3.08
C ARG A 87 4.50 2.78 3.89
N THR A 88 4.31 4.07 3.62
CA THR A 88 5.08 5.12 4.31
C THR A 88 4.60 5.41 5.73
N THR A 89 3.32 5.14 6.04
CA THR A 89 2.71 5.49 7.32
C THR A 89 3.25 4.67 8.49
N ASP A 90 3.63 3.42 8.25
CA ASP A 90 4.06 2.48 9.30
C ASP A 90 5.17 1.53 8.86
N ALA A 91 5.78 1.77 7.69
CA ALA A 91 6.79 0.91 7.09
C ALA A 91 6.35 -0.54 6.86
N ALA A 92 5.04 -0.81 6.85
CA ALA A 92 4.51 -2.14 6.57
C ALA A 92 4.93 -2.58 5.16
N SER A 93 5.40 -3.83 5.07
CA SER A 93 5.78 -4.41 3.78
C SER A 93 4.53 -4.76 2.99
N LEU A 94 4.51 -4.36 1.72
CA LEU A 94 3.36 -4.60 0.84
C LEU A 94 3.62 -5.83 -0.01
N LYS A 95 2.85 -6.89 0.23
CA LYS A 95 2.85 -8.12 -0.59
C LYS A 95 2.04 -7.91 -1.86
N ASP A 96 2.31 -8.72 -2.88
CA ASP A 96 1.57 -8.78 -4.14
C ASP A 96 1.62 -7.48 -4.97
N GLY A 97 2.48 -6.53 -4.60
CA GLY A 97 2.70 -5.29 -5.34
C GLY A 97 3.56 -5.55 -6.58
N VAL A 98 3.09 -5.12 -7.75
CA VAL A 98 3.81 -5.29 -9.02
C VAL A 98 4.76 -4.12 -9.24
N LEU A 99 6.07 -4.41 -9.24
CA LEU A 99 7.12 -3.45 -9.55
C LEU A 99 7.58 -3.60 -11.00
N HIS A 100 7.60 -2.49 -11.74
CA HIS A 100 8.18 -2.37 -13.07
C HIS A 100 9.64 -1.96 -12.94
N PHE A 101 10.53 -2.69 -13.62
CA PHE A 101 11.97 -2.40 -13.59
C PHE A 101 12.42 -1.82 -14.92
N GLN A 102 13.28 -0.82 -14.82
CA GLN A 102 13.97 -0.23 -15.96
C GLN A 102 15.48 -0.17 -15.68
N ILE A 103 16.28 -0.31 -16.74
CA ILE A 103 17.72 -0.05 -16.71
C ILE A 103 18.03 1.03 -17.74
N GLY A 104 18.65 2.13 -17.30
CA GLY A 104 18.97 3.26 -18.19
C GLY A 104 17.73 3.87 -18.85
N GLY A 105 16.55 3.73 -18.24
CA GLY A 105 15.27 4.17 -18.79
C GLY A 105 14.55 3.16 -19.69
N THR A 106 15.17 2.03 -20.05
CA THR A 106 14.53 0.96 -20.84
C THR A 106 13.78 0.00 -19.93
N ASP A 107 12.50 -0.29 -20.24
CA ASP A 107 11.70 -1.31 -19.54
C ASP A 107 12.27 -2.71 -19.79
N ILE A 108 12.52 -3.45 -18.71
CA ILE A 108 13.13 -4.79 -18.76
C ILE A 108 12.23 -5.88 -18.17
N GLY A 109 11.07 -5.51 -17.63
CA GLY A 109 10.10 -6.44 -17.08
C GLY A 109 9.56 -6.04 -15.72
N ARG A 110 8.85 -6.98 -15.10
CA ARG A 110 8.12 -6.75 -13.85
C ARG A 110 8.35 -7.89 -12.88
N ALA A 111 8.27 -7.60 -11.59
CA ALA A 111 8.29 -8.60 -10.54
C ALA A 111 7.32 -8.22 -9.42
N THR A 112 6.73 -9.23 -8.79
CA THR A 112 5.77 -9.07 -7.70
C THR A 112 6.46 -9.19 -6.35
N THR A 113 6.06 -8.35 -5.39
CA THR A 113 6.62 -8.40 -4.04
C THR A 113 6.11 -9.58 -3.24
N ASN A 114 7.01 -10.23 -2.49
CA ASN A 114 6.66 -11.27 -1.53
C ASN A 114 6.10 -10.68 -0.21
N THR A 115 5.88 -11.54 0.80
CA THR A 115 5.37 -11.14 2.13
C THR A 115 6.27 -10.16 2.88
N SER A 116 7.57 -10.08 2.54
CA SER A 116 8.51 -9.10 3.06
C SER A 116 8.60 -7.83 2.21
N GLY A 117 7.71 -7.66 1.23
CA GLY A 117 7.67 -6.52 0.33
C GLY A 117 8.80 -6.51 -0.70
N ILE A 118 9.46 -7.63 -0.95
CA ILE A 118 10.63 -7.72 -1.83
C ILE A 118 10.22 -8.30 -3.18
N ALA A 119 10.52 -7.58 -4.26
CA ALA A 119 10.42 -8.08 -5.63
C ALA A 119 11.83 -8.36 -6.18
N THR A 120 11.97 -9.48 -6.90
CA THR A 120 13.23 -9.86 -7.56
C THR A 120 13.00 -10.16 -9.03
N LEU A 121 13.86 -9.65 -9.91
CA LEU A 121 13.79 -9.86 -11.36
C LEU A 121 15.14 -10.38 -11.88
N ASN A 122 15.13 -11.53 -12.53
CA ASN A 122 16.30 -12.03 -13.25
C ASN A 122 16.50 -11.21 -14.53
N TYR A 123 17.69 -10.64 -14.69
CA TYR A 123 18.06 -9.84 -15.85
C TYR A 123 19.35 -10.37 -16.48
N THR A 124 19.38 -10.47 -17.81
CA THR A 124 20.60 -10.81 -18.55
C THR A 124 21.18 -9.53 -19.12
N ILE A 125 22.41 -9.20 -18.74
CA ILE A 125 23.11 -8.00 -19.21
C ILE A 125 23.43 -8.20 -20.69
N PRO A 126 22.93 -7.35 -21.61
CA PRO A 126 23.18 -7.52 -23.04
C PRO A 126 24.67 -7.56 -23.36
N ALA A 127 25.07 -8.37 -24.35
CA ALA A 127 26.45 -8.44 -24.82
C ALA A 127 26.97 -7.09 -25.36
N ALA A 128 26.06 -6.21 -25.79
CA ALA A 128 26.35 -4.86 -26.26
C ALA A 128 26.29 -3.79 -25.16
N ALA A 129 26.09 -4.16 -23.89
CA ALA A 129 26.03 -3.20 -22.78
C ALA A 129 27.38 -2.51 -22.59
N THR A 130 27.36 -1.19 -22.39
CA THR A 130 28.56 -0.43 -22.04
C THR A 130 28.96 -0.68 -20.59
N LYS A 131 30.26 -0.65 -20.31
CA LYS A 131 30.77 -0.71 -18.94
C LYS A 131 30.41 0.57 -18.19
N GLY A 132 30.22 0.46 -16.88
CA GLY A 132 29.87 1.57 -16.00
C GLY A 132 28.51 1.41 -15.31
N ASN A 133 28.00 2.50 -14.76
CA ASN A 133 26.76 2.50 -14.00
C ASN A 133 25.55 2.81 -14.89
N HIS A 134 24.54 1.97 -14.77
CA HIS A 134 23.25 2.13 -15.44
C HIS A 134 22.16 2.28 -14.37
N PRO A 135 21.39 3.38 -14.34
CA PRO A 135 20.36 3.57 -13.31
C PRO A 135 19.33 2.45 -13.34
N ILE A 136 19.06 1.85 -12.18
CA ILE A 136 17.95 0.92 -11.96
C ILE A 136 16.77 1.76 -11.48
N THR A 137 15.71 1.80 -12.26
CA THR A 137 14.43 2.36 -11.79
C THR A 137 13.48 1.24 -11.44
N ALA A 138 12.93 1.25 -10.23
CA ALA A 138 11.80 0.43 -9.84
C ALA A 138 10.57 1.31 -9.64
N ILE A 139 9.44 0.95 -10.24
CA ILE A 139 8.21 1.74 -10.26
C ILE A 139 7.05 0.87 -9.77
N PHE A 140 6.36 1.35 -8.75
CA PHE A 140 5.04 0.88 -8.36
C PHE A 140 4.00 1.86 -8.89
N ASN A 141 3.11 1.43 -9.77
CA ASN A 141 2.11 2.30 -10.41
C ASN A 141 0.91 2.62 -9.50
N GLY A 142 0.90 2.12 -8.27
CA GLY A 142 -0.27 2.19 -7.39
C GLY A 142 -1.29 1.10 -7.71
N ASP A 143 -2.30 1.02 -6.86
CA ASP A 143 -3.48 0.16 -7.04
C ASP A 143 -4.71 0.82 -6.40
N ALA A 144 -5.76 0.06 -6.12
CA ALA A 144 -6.98 0.57 -5.50
C ALA A 144 -6.73 1.20 -4.11
N PHE A 145 -5.76 0.68 -3.34
CA PHE A 145 -5.52 1.05 -1.95
C PHE A 145 -4.27 1.91 -1.74
N TYR A 146 -3.34 1.87 -2.69
CA TYR A 146 -2.01 2.44 -2.54
C TYR A 146 -1.65 3.39 -3.68
N LEU A 147 -1.07 4.55 -3.34
CA LEU A 147 -0.55 5.50 -4.32
C LEU A 147 0.72 4.98 -4.99
N SER A 148 0.98 5.44 -6.21
CA SER A 148 2.20 5.14 -6.96
C SER A 148 3.46 5.68 -6.26
N SER A 149 4.58 4.97 -6.41
CA SER A 149 5.90 5.46 -6.02
C SER A 149 6.99 4.86 -6.90
N ARG A 150 8.17 5.50 -6.94
CA ARG A 150 9.31 5.01 -7.71
C ARG A 150 10.62 5.34 -7.02
N ASP A 151 11.66 4.62 -7.37
CA ASP A 151 13.03 4.91 -6.98
C ASP A 151 13.96 4.65 -8.17
N SER A 152 14.92 5.55 -8.36
CA SER A 152 15.95 5.49 -9.41
C SER A 152 17.35 5.80 -8.87
N SER A 153 17.54 5.68 -7.55
CA SER A 153 18.81 5.98 -6.89
C SER A 153 19.83 4.84 -6.99
N ALA A 154 19.38 3.61 -7.27
CA ALA A 154 20.23 2.44 -7.43
C ALA A 154 20.83 2.34 -8.84
N ASN A 155 21.95 1.64 -8.98
CA ASN A 155 22.64 1.38 -10.24
C ASN A 155 22.94 -0.10 -10.45
N LEU A 156 22.91 -0.51 -11.72
CA LEU A 156 23.58 -1.71 -12.19
C LEU A 156 24.98 -1.31 -12.66
N THR A 157 26.01 -1.75 -11.95
CA THR A 157 27.40 -1.60 -12.38
C THR A 157 27.81 -2.76 -13.28
N VAL A 158 28.04 -2.46 -14.56
CA VAL A 158 28.53 -3.40 -15.58
C VAL A 158 30.06 -3.35 -15.63
N LYS A 159 30.70 -4.50 -15.41
CA LYS A 159 32.16 -4.69 -15.39
C LYS A 159 32.68 -5.31 -16.70
#